data_AF-A0A2W4UV77-F1
#
_entry.id   AF-A0A2W4UV77-F1
#
_cell.length_a   1.000
_cell.length_b   1.000
_cell.length_c   1.000
_cell.angle_alpha   90.00
_cell.angle_beta   90.00
_cell.angle_gamma   90.00
#
_symmetry.space_group_name_H-M   'P 1'
#
loop_
_entity.id
_entity.type
_entity.pdbx_description
1 polymer ?
#
loop_
_entity_poly.entity_id
_entity_poly.type
_entity_poly.pdbx_seq_one_letter_code
_entity_poly.pdbx_strand_id
1 'polypeptide(L)'
;MRNYLLAFLVALVGCSSAESPQNDYFWLDPNVQEKVQNSSEELLIPRPLLELTNGSTVSNCEQYFRHEGGVAESAANYAARSHYLICDALKLAETWPPKSGGKLLDQDLSLCSSLNLASFKHSLRPRMETENATLTQLFGAEAVDGVNTCAVQGEERNFVLNAVLLVKEPEKPKKMWVWVIDEILDATYRSYEAVWFVFDESKSMWIATQ
;
A
#
# COMPACT_ATOMS: atom_id res chain seq x y z
N MET A 1 46.32 59.45 -26.99
CA MET A 1 44.91 59.05 -27.21
C MET A 1 44.88 57.55 -27.52
N ARG A 2 43.90 56.81 -26.98
CA ARG A 2 43.67 55.35 -27.06
C ARG A 2 44.60 54.48 -26.19
N ASN A 3 44.16 53.47 -25.45
CA ASN A 3 42.82 52.92 -25.23
C ASN A 3 42.85 52.16 -23.89
N TYR A 4 41.89 52.43 -22.99
CA TYR A 4 41.63 51.58 -21.82
C TYR A 4 40.79 50.38 -22.28
N LEU A 5 41.33 49.16 -22.15
CA LEU A 5 40.57 47.93 -22.34
C LEU A 5 39.88 47.58 -21.02
N LEU A 6 38.58 47.85 -20.94
CA LEU A 6 37.69 47.36 -19.89
C LEU A 6 37.66 45.82 -19.93
N ALA A 7 38.08 45.17 -18.86
CA ALA A 7 37.79 43.78 -18.61
C ALA A 7 36.36 43.66 -18.04
N PHE A 8 35.42 43.19 -18.86
CA PHE A 8 34.08 42.81 -18.43
C PHE A 8 34.16 41.43 -17.76
N LEU A 9 34.08 41.38 -16.43
CA LEU A 9 33.84 40.14 -15.69
C LEU A 9 32.40 39.68 -15.95
N VAL A 10 32.25 38.61 -16.71
CA VAL A 10 30.98 37.87 -16.83
C VAL A 10 30.84 37.02 -15.56
N ALA A 11 30.04 37.48 -14.61
CA ALA A 11 29.60 36.67 -13.48
C ALA A 11 28.65 35.59 -14.02
N LEU A 12 29.15 34.36 -14.13
CA LEU A 12 28.33 33.17 -14.32
C LEU A 12 27.50 32.98 -13.05
N VAL A 13 26.27 33.51 -13.06
CA VAL A 13 25.23 33.13 -12.12
C VAL A 13 24.88 31.68 -12.45
N GLY A 14 25.55 30.76 -11.76
CA GLY A 14 25.15 29.36 -11.74
C GLY A 14 23.77 29.29 -11.12
N CYS A 15 22.74 29.15 -11.96
CA CYS A 15 21.46 28.60 -11.52
C CYS A 15 21.74 27.21 -10.95
N SER A 16 21.95 27.15 -9.64
CA SER A 16 21.81 25.88 -8.92
C SER A 16 20.33 25.55 -9.01
N SER A 17 19.98 24.69 -9.97
CA SER A 17 18.70 23.99 -9.91
C SER A 17 18.69 23.26 -8.57
N ALA A 18 18.00 23.84 -7.59
CA ALA A 18 17.63 23.12 -6.39
C ALA A 18 16.82 21.92 -6.86
N GLU A 19 17.41 20.73 -6.84
CA GLU A 19 16.67 19.49 -6.93
C GLU A 19 15.64 19.54 -5.81
N SER A 20 14.38 19.77 -6.19
CA SER A 20 13.26 19.60 -5.28
C SER A 20 13.43 18.22 -4.64
N PRO A 21 13.32 18.08 -3.30
CA PRO A 21 13.40 16.79 -2.66
C PRO A 21 12.38 15.88 -3.33
N GLN A 22 12.85 14.93 -4.13
CA GLN A 22 11.96 14.07 -4.89
C GLN A 22 11.39 13.07 -3.89
N ASN A 23 10.07 13.14 -3.66
CA ASN A 23 9.38 12.15 -2.83
C ASN A 23 9.75 10.75 -3.33
N ASP A 24 10.35 9.97 -2.45
CA ASP A 24 10.79 8.62 -2.76
C ASP A 24 9.68 7.66 -2.40
N TYR A 25 9.28 6.83 -3.35
CA TYR A 25 8.21 5.86 -3.14
C TYR A 25 8.38 4.69 -4.09
N PHE A 26 7.90 3.53 -3.65
CA PHE A 26 8.12 2.25 -4.29
C PHE A 26 6.80 1.49 -4.35
N TRP A 27 6.36 1.18 -5.57
CA TRP A 27 5.35 0.15 -5.79
C TRP A 27 6.04 -1.20 -5.60
N LEU A 28 5.65 -1.93 -4.56
CA LEU A 28 6.34 -3.13 -4.08
C LEU A 28 5.81 -4.42 -4.71
N ASP A 29 4.54 -4.40 -5.14
CA ASP A 29 3.91 -5.51 -5.85
C ASP A 29 4.01 -5.26 -7.37
N PRO A 30 4.79 -6.05 -8.14
CA PRO A 30 4.95 -5.85 -9.57
C PRO A 30 3.63 -5.97 -10.35
N ASN A 31 2.72 -6.85 -9.93
CA ASN A 31 1.43 -7.03 -10.59
C ASN A 31 0.55 -5.80 -10.37
N VAL A 32 0.59 -5.22 -9.17
CA VAL A 32 -0.12 -3.96 -8.90
C VAL A 32 0.53 -2.82 -9.68
N GLN A 33 1.86 -2.74 -9.71
CA GLN A 33 2.60 -1.73 -10.45
C GLN A 33 2.21 -1.71 -11.94
N GLU A 34 2.17 -2.87 -12.59
CA GLU A 34 1.77 -3.02 -13.99
C GLU A 34 0.35 -2.48 -14.21
N LYS A 35 -0.59 -2.84 -13.33
CA LYS A 35 -1.99 -2.41 -13.44
C LYS A 35 -2.17 -0.92 -13.23
N VAL A 36 -1.45 -0.32 -12.28
CA VAL A 36 -1.52 1.14 -12.07
C VAL A 36 -0.84 1.92 -13.19
N GLN A 37 0.16 1.34 -13.87
CA GLN A 37 0.74 1.91 -15.09
C GLN A 37 -0.26 1.92 -16.24
N ASN A 38 -1.08 0.88 -16.35
CA ASN A 38 -2.13 0.73 -17.35
C ASN A 38 -3.51 1.20 -16.84
N SER A 39 -3.53 2.26 -16.03
CA SER A 39 -4.72 2.71 -15.28
C SER A 39 -5.98 2.90 -16.13
N SER A 40 -5.87 3.51 -17.32
CA SER A 40 -7.01 3.74 -18.21
C SER A 40 -7.78 2.46 -18.58
N GLU A 41 -7.06 1.35 -18.76
CA GLU A 41 -7.67 0.05 -19.07
C GLU A 41 -8.24 -0.58 -17.80
N GLU A 42 -7.46 -0.63 -16.72
CA GLU A 42 -7.86 -1.26 -15.45
C GLU A 42 -9.12 -0.61 -14.83
N LEU A 43 -9.34 0.68 -15.09
CA LEU A 43 -10.53 1.43 -14.64
C LEU A 43 -11.86 0.85 -15.15
N LEU A 44 -11.86 0.32 -16.38
CA LEU A 44 -13.06 -0.12 -17.09
C LEU A 44 -13.29 -1.63 -17.03
N ILE A 45 -12.32 -2.40 -16.51
CA ILE A 45 -12.43 -3.86 -16.37
C ILE A 45 -13.66 -4.21 -15.52
N PRO A 46 -14.57 -5.08 -16.01
CA PRO A 46 -15.70 -5.57 -15.24
C PRO A 46 -15.26 -6.34 -13.99
N ARG A 47 -15.96 -6.08 -12.88
CA ARG A 47 -15.74 -6.71 -11.56
C ARG A 47 -17.08 -7.25 -11.02
N PRO A 48 -17.05 -8.19 -10.06
CA PRO A 48 -18.26 -8.60 -9.34
C PRO A 48 -19.00 -7.39 -8.77
N LEU A 49 -20.34 -7.43 -8.78
CA LEU A 49 -21.13 -6.34 -8.24
C LEU A 49 -20.81 -6.12 -6.76
N LEU A 50 -20.56 -4.85 -6.42
CA LEU A 50 -20.31 -4.41 -5.05
C LEU A 50 -21.44 -3.47 -4.64
N GLU A 51 -22.22 -3.88 -3.64
CA GLU A 51 -23.32 -3.07 -3.11
C GLU A 51 -22.80 -2.09 -2.06
N LEU A 52 -23.28 -0.85 -2.13
CA LEU A 52 -22.90 0.24 -1.25
C LEU A 52 -23.94 0.44 -0.14
N THR A 53 -23.58 1.13 0.93
CA THR A 53 -24.47 1.35 2.09
C THR A 53 -25.76 2.11 1.75
N ASN A 54 -25.80 2.79 0.60
CA ASN A 54 -26.98 3.49 0.10
C ASN A 54 -27.87 2.62 -0.83
N GLY A 55 -27.55 1.33 -1.00
CA GLY A 55 -28.27 0.37 -1.86
C GLY A 55 -27.92 0.45 -3.35
N SER A 56 -27.03 1.35 -3.77
CA SER A 56 -26.51 1.36 -5.15
C SER A 56 -25.41 0.32 -5.34
N THR A 57 -25.12 -0.02 -6.58
CA THR A 57 -24.10 -1.04 -6.93
C THR A 57 -23.08 -0.48 -7.90
N VAL A 58 -21.83 -0.92 -7.77
CA VAL A 58 -20.75 -0.64 -8.73
C VAL A 58 -20.20 -1.94 -9.30
N SER A 59 -19.64 -1.88 -10.51
CA SER A 59 -19.14 -3.06 -11.25
C SER A 59 -17.76 -2.85 -11.90
N ASN A 60 -17.09 -1.72 -11.64
CA ASN A 60 -15.72 -1.43 -12.08
C ASN A 60 -15.11 -0.31 -11.21
N CYS A 61 -13.82 0.01 -11.42
CA CYS A 61 -13.14 1.02 -10.62
C CYS A 61 -13.61 2.45 -10.92
N GLU A 62 -13.98 2.75 -12.18
CA GLU A 62 -14.51 4.07 -12.55
C GLU A 62 -15.78 4.42 -11.74
N GLN A 63 -16.72 3.48 -11.64
CA GLN A 63 -17.93 3.63 -10.84
C GLN A 63 -17.62 3.66 -9.34
N TYR A 64 -16.68 2.82 -8.89
CA TYR A 64 -16.24 2.78 -7.50
C TYR A 64 -15.69 4.15 -7.04
N PHE A 65 -14.91 4.85 -7.87
CA PHE A 65 -14.38 6.17 -7.52
C PHE A 65 -15.43 7.27 -7.42
N ARG A 66 -16.58 7.09 -8.06
CA ARG A 66 -17.69 8.06 -8.02
C ARG A 66 -18.62 7.81 -6.85
N HIS A 67 -18.42 6.75 -6.08
CA HIS A 67 -19.34 6.45 -5.00
C HIS A 67 -19.10 7.31 -3.77
N GLU A 68 -20.19 7.66 -3.09
CA GLU A 68 -20.17 8.23 -1.76
C GLU A 68 -20.72 7.20 -0.78
N GLY A 69 -20.07 7.07 0.39
CA GLY A 69 -20.44 6.09 1.41
C GLY A 69 -19.56 4.85 1.43
N GLY A 70 -19.87 3.93 2.35
CA GLY A 70 -19.14 2.69 2.53
C GLY A 70 -19.69 1.55 1.66
N VAL A 71 -19.01 0.43 1.69
CA VAL A 71 -19.49 -0.83 1.10
C VAL A 71 -20.43 -1.52 2.10
N ALA A 72 -21.61 -1.94 1.66
CA ALA A 72 -22.57 -2.64 2.53
C ALA A 72 -21.98 -3.97 3.06
N GLU A 73 -22.33 -4.35 4.28
CA GLU A 73 -21.84 -5.59 4.89
C GLU A 73 -22.68 -6.78 4.42
N SER A 74 -22.10 -7.63 3.57
CA SER A 74 -22.70 -8.89 3.13
C SER A 74 -21.63 -9.88 2.70
N ALA A 75 -21.91 -11.19 2.77
CA ALA A 75 -20.98 -12.23 2.33
C ALA A 75 -20.57 -12.07 0.85
N ALA A 76 -21.51 -11.65 -0.01
CA ALA A 76 -21.25 -11.37 -1.42
C ALA A 76 -20.29 -10.18 -1.59
N ASN A 77 -20.52 -9.11 -0.83
CA ASN A 77 -19.65 -7.93 -0.87
C ASN A 77 -18.25 -8.21 -0.32
N TYR A 78 -18.13 -9.01 0.75
CA TYR A 78 -16.80 -9.40 1.24
C TYR A 78 -16.00 -10.10 0.14
N ALA A 79 -16.58 -11.06 -0.58
CA ALA A 79 -15.90 -11.70 -1.71
C ALA A 79 -15.57 -10.70 -2.84
N ALA A 80 -16.53 -9.83 -3.20
CA ALA A 80 -16.33 -8.82 -4.24
C ALA A 80 -15.21 -7.82 -3.91
N ARG A 81 -15.07 -7.39 -2.63
CA ARG A 81 -14.05 -6.41 -2.19
C ARG A 81 -12.62 -6.77 -2.59
N SER A 82 -12.27 -8.06 -2.60
CA SER A 82 -10.95 -8.52 -3.07
C SER A 82 -10.60 -8.01 -4.48
N HIS A 83 -11.59 -7.89 -5.36
CA HIS A 83 -11.42 -7.41 -6.72
C HIS A 83 -11.30 -5.88 -6.81
N TYR A 84 -11.66 -5.14 -5.75
CA TYR A 84 -11.64 -3.67 -5.70
C TYR A 84 -10.41 -3.10 -4.99
N LEU A 85 -9.58 -3.93 -4.33
CA LEU A 85 -8.28 -3.49 -3.77
C LEU A 85 -7.39 -2.78 -4.81
N ILE A 86 -7.44 -3.24 -6.07
CA ILE A 86 -6.73 -2.57 -7.16
C ILE A 86 -7.29 -1.18 -7.47
N CYS A 87 -8.59 -0.96 -7.28
CA CYS A 87 -9.18 0.37 -7.42
C CYS A 87 -8.59 1.31 -6.37
N ASP A 88 -8.44 0.87 -5.11
CA ASP A 88 -7.78 1.68 -4.08
C ASP A 88 -6.34 2.03 -4.48
N ALA A 89 -5.58 1.07 -5.04
CA ALA A 89 -4.24 1.34 -5.57
C ALA A 89 -4.24 2.32 -6.75
N LEU A 90 -5.17 2.20 -7.70
CA LEU A 90 -5.33 3.18 -8.78
C LEU A 90 -5.59 4.59 -8.23
N LYS A 91 -6.35 4.71 -7.15
CA LYS A 91 -6.58 6.01 -6.50
C LYS A 91 -5.30 6.58 -5.89
N LEU A 92 -4.48 5.73 -5.26
CA LEU A 92 -3.17 6.13 -4.74
C LEU A 92 -2.20 6.57 -5.83
N ALA A 93 -2.28 5.98 -7.03
CA ALA A 93 -1.45 6.35 -8.17
C ALA A 93 -1.70 7.78 -8.68
N GLU A 94 -2.84 8.40 -8.35
CA GLU A 94 -3.06 9.84 -8.60
C GLU A 94 -2.06 10.72 -7.82
N THR A 95 -1.63 10.26 -6.63
CA THR A 95 -0.67 10.95 -5.77
C THR A 95 0.76 10.43 -5.94
N TRP A 96 0.92 9.11 -6.10
CA TRP A 96 2.20 8.42 -6.24
C TRP A 96 2.25 7.66 -7.58
N PRO A 97 2.35 8.36 -8.72
CA PRO A 97 2.27 7.73 -10.03
C PRO A 97 3.43 6.75 -10.25
N PRO A 98 3.20 5.60 -10.87
CA PRO A 98 4.27 4.63 -11.10
C PRO A 98 5.40 5.25 -11.95
N LYS A 99 6.65 5.13 -11.48
CA LYS A 99 7.84 5.61 -12.21
C LYS A 99 8.33 4.55 -13.19
N SER A 100 8.49 4.90 -14.47
CA SER A 100 9.12 4.02 -15.46
C SER A 100 10.60 3.81 -15.13
N GLY A 101 11.06 2.55 -15.09
CA GLY A 101 12.45 2.23 -14.74
C GLY A 101 12.81 2.55 -13.29
N GLY A 102 11.82 2.64 -12.39
CA GLY A 102 12.04 2.88 -10.97
C GLY A 102 12.96 1.82 -10.36
N LYS A 103 13.84 2.25 -9.46
CA LYS A 103 14.71 1.35 -8.70
C LYS A 103 13.82 0.41 -7.88
N LEU A 104 14.03 -0.90 -8.00
CA LEU A 104 13.42 -1.86 -7.09
C LEU A 104 13.91 -1.58 -5.66
N LEU A 105 13.01 -1.74 -4.68
CA LEU A 105 13.41 -1.62 -3.30
C LEU A 105 14.35 -2.79 -2.96
N ASP A 106 15.64 -2.50 -2.83
CA ASP A 106 16.69 -3.45 -2.43
C ASP A 106 16.83 -3.50 -0.90
N GLN A 107 15.70 -3.58 -0.20
CA GLN A 107 15.64 -3.60 1.26
C GLN A 107 14.68 -4.71 1.67
N ASP A 108 15.18 -5.62 2.52
CA ASP A 108 14.33 -6.57 3.23
C ASP A 108 13.42 -5.80 4.20
N LEU A 109 12.11 -5.99 4.04
CA LEU A 109 11.08 -5.37 4.88
C LEU A 109 10.75 -6.22 6.11
N SER A 110 11.13 -7.50 6.11
CA SER A 110 10.90 -8.49 7.16
C SER A 110 9.50 -8.40 7.77
N LEU A 111 8.48 -8.37 6.90
CA LEU A 111 7.10 -7.98 7.19
C LEU A 111 6.48 -8.82 8.31
N CYS A 112 6.78 -10.12 8.38
CA CYS A 112 6.24 -11.00 9.42
C CYS A 112 6.65 -10.62 10.82
N SER A 113 7.82 -10.00 10.96
CA SER A 113 8.41 -9.60 12.23
C SER A 113 8.23 -8.10 12.54
N SER A 114 7.82 -7.30 11.56
CA SER A 114 7.80 -5.84 11.68
C SER A 114 6.39 -5.22 11.63
N LEU A 115 5.38 -5.90 11.07
CA LEU A 115 3.99 -5.41 11.05
C LEU A 115 3.26 -5.73 12.36
N ASN A 116 2.79 -4.68 13.06
CA ASN A 116 2.01 -4.83 14.29
C ASN A 116 0.55 -5.16 13.99
N LEU A 117 0.16 -6.39 14.25
CA LEU A 117 -1.19 -6.85 14.05
C LEU A 117 -2.17 -6.25 15.07
N ALA A 118 -1.74 -5.94 16.30
CA ALA A 118 -2.62 -5.38 17.33
C ALA A 118 -3.14 -3.97 16.99
N SER A 119 -2.55 -3.31 15.98
CA SER A 119 -2.86 -1.93 15.59
C SER A 119 -4.09 -1.76 14.68
N PHE A 120 -4.67 -2.85 14.17
CA PHE A 120 -5.89 -2.82 13.34
C PHE A 120 -6.86 -3.96 13.70
N LYS A 121 -8.02 -4.01 13.03
CA LYS A 121 -9.05 -5.05 13.25
C LYS A 121 -8.86 -6.20 12.26
N HIS A 122 -8.85 -7.43 12.76
CA HIS A 122 -8.77 -8.65 11.96
C HIS A 122 -9.08 -9.88 12.84
N SER A 123 -9.22 -11.06 12.23
CA SER A 123 -9.68 -12.30 12.87
C SER A 123 -8.71 -12.91 13.88
N LEU A 124 -7.42 -12.56 13.80
CA LEU A 124 -6.38 -13.05 14.71
C LEU A 124 -6.34 -12.31 16.06
N ARG A 125 -7.06 -11.18 16.23
CA ARG A 125 -7.04 -10.41 17.49
C ARG A 125 -7.32 -11.23 18.75
N PRO A 126 -8.28 -12.17 18.78
CA PRO A 126 -8.55 -12.98 19.98
C PRO A 126 -7.37 -13.87 20.42
N ARG A 127 -6.37 -14.10 19.55
CA ARG A 127 -5.18 -14.89 19.86
C ARG A 127 -4.02 -14.04 20.39
N MET A 128 -4.19 -12.72 20.50
CA MET A 128 -3.13 -11.81 20.90
C MET A 128 -3.14 -11.57 22.40
N GLU A 129 -1.95 -11.65 22.99
CA GLU A 129 -1.73 -11.32 24.39
C GLU A 129 -0.96 -10.00 24.57
N THR A 130 -0.45 -9.41 23.49
CA THR A 130 0.42 -8.24 23.54
C THR A 130 0.02 -7.17 22.52
N GLU A 131 0.34 -5.91 22.84
CA GLU A 131 0.08 -4.74 22.00
C GLU A 131 1.05 -4.59 20.81
N ASN A 132 2.05 -5.47 20.70
CA ASN A 132 3.07 -5.46 19.64
C ASN A 132 3.11 -6.80 18.89
N ALA A 133 1.98 -7.52 18.83
CA ALA A 133 1.89 -8.84 18.23
C ALA A 133 2.21 -8.82 16.72
N THR A 134 3.09 -9.70 16.26
CA THR A 134 3.43 -9.90 14.84
C THR A 134 3.10 -11.32 14.38
N LEU A 135 3.11 -11.58 13.06
CA LEU A 135 2.83 -12.93 12.57
C LEU A 135 3.89 -13.94 13.02
N THR A 136 5.17 -13.57 13.00
CA THR A 136 6.25 -14.43 13.53
C THR A 136 6.06 -14.74 15.01
N GLN A 137 5.56 -13.79 15.82
CA GLN A 137 5.31 -14.06 17.24
C GLN A 137 4.13 -15.00 17.47
N LEU A 138 3.08 -14.90 16.65
CA LEU A 138 1.88 -15.73 16.79
C LEU A 138 2.05 -17.14 16.22
N PHE A 139 2.83 -17.29 15.16
CA PHE A 139 2.88 -18.52 14.35
C PHE A 139 4.29 -19.10 14.15
N GLY A 140 5.34 -18.41 14.61
CA GLY A 140 6.72 -18.89 14.49
C GLY A 140 7.10 -19.17 13.03
N ALA A 141 7.49 -20.41 12.76
CA ALA A 141 7.95 -20.86 11.44
C ALA A 141 6.83 -21.00 10.39
N GLU A 142 5.56 -21.00 10.80
CA GLU A 142 4.42 -20.99 9.87
C GLU A 142 4.18 -19.62 9.24
N ALA A 143 4.72 -18.55 9.84
CA ALA A 143 4.75 -17.23 9.22
C ALA A 143 5.91 -17.15 8.22
N VAL A 144 5.57 -16.95 6.95
CA VAL A 144 6.54 -16.95 5.85
C VAL A 144 6.60 -15.57 5.22
N ASP A 145 7.79 -14.97 5.23
CA ASP A 145 8.10 -13.76 4.48
C ASP A 145 8.29 -14.09 2.98
N GLY A 146 7.65 -13.30 2.13
CA GLY A 146 7.95 -13.19 0.70
C GLY A 146 8.69 -11.88 0.40
N VAL A 147 8.81 -11.52 -0.88
CA VAL A 147 9.51 -10.29 -1.30
C VAL A 147 8.83 -9.04 -0.75
N ASN A 148 7.50 -8.99 -0.82
CA ASN A 148 6.67 -7.89 -0.36
C ASN A 148 5.45 -8.40 0.43
N THR A 149 5.47 -9.66 0.86
CA THR A 149 4.36 -10.29 1.57
C THR A 149 4.82 -10.89 2.88
N CYS A 150 3.91 -11.03 3.83
CA CYS A 150 4.02 -11.98 4.92
C CYS A 150 2.72 -12.77 5.02
N ALA A 151 2.80 -14.09 5.14
CA ALA A 151 1.61 -14.92 5.13
C ALA A 151 1.67 -16.06 6.14
N VAL A 152 0.49 -16.46 6.60
CA VAL A 152 0.22 -17.74 7.26
C VAL A 152 -0.90 -18.41 6.47
N GLN A 153 -0.57 -19.48 5.77
CA GLN A 153 -1.49 -20.18 4.87
C GLN A 153 -1.51 -21.67 5.20
N GLY A 154 -2.72 -22.24 5.26
CA GLY A 154 -2.95 -23.65 5.54
C GLY A 154 -4.36 -24.07 5.13
N GLU A 155 -4.79 -25.24 5.57
CA GLU A 155 -6.12 -25.80 5.19
C GLU A 155 -7.29 -24.99 5.77
N GLU A 156 -7.11 -24.39 6.94
CA GLU A 156 -8.19 -23.67 7.66
C GLU A 156 -8.08 -22.15 7.53
N ARG A 157 -6.96 -21.62 7.05
CA ARG A 157 -6.68 -20.19 7.11
C ARG A 157 -5.85 -19.70 5.93
N ASN A 158 -6.20 -18.51 5.47
CA ASN A 158 -5.37 -17.73 4.58
C ASN A 158 -5.29 -16.30 5.13
N PHE A 159 -4.19 -15.98 5.80
CA PHE A 159 -3.91 -14.64 6.30
C PHE A 159 -2.67 -14.08 5.62
N VAL A 160 -2.82 -13.02 4.84
CA VAL A 160 -1.74 -12.42 4.03
C VAL A 160 -1.70 -10.92 4.24
N LEU A 161 -0.51 -10.41 4.53
CA LEU A 161 -0.17 -9.00 4.50
C LEU A 161 0.65 -8.78 3.22
N ASN A 162 0.09 -8.08 2.25
CA ASN A 162 0.76 -7.75 1.00
C ASN A 162 1.11 -6.27 0.98
N ALA A 163 2.38 -5.92 1.13
CA ALA A 163 2.86 -4.55 1.02
C ALA A 163 2.83 -4.13 -0.45
N VAL A 164 2.07 -3.07 -0.76
CA VAL A 164 1.80 -2.63 -2.12
C VAL A 164 2.55 -1.34 -2.47
N LEU A 165 2.58 -0.38 -1.55
CA LEU A 165 3.23 0.92 -1.76
C LEU A 165 4.00 1.32 -0.50
N LEU A 166 5.27 1.67 -0.66
CA LEU A 166 6.09 2.27 0.39
C LEU A 166 6.38 3.72 0.03
N VAL A 167 6.08 4.64 0.94
CA VAL A 167 6.30 6.08 0.80
C VAL A 167 7.39 6.52 1.80
N LYS A 168 8.45 7.11 1.26
CA LYS A 168 9.60 7.68 1.97
C LYS A 168 9.73 9.15 1.60
N GLU A 169 8.96 9.99 2.28
CA GLU A 169 9.08 11.44 2.14
C GLU A 169 10.15 11.97 3.12
N PRO A 170 11.00 12.93 2.70
CA PRO A 170 11.92 13.60 3.61
C PRO A 170 11.20 14.16 4.83
N GLU A 171 11.81 14.03 6.02
CA GLU A 171 11.32 14.60 7.28
C GLU A 171 9.93 14.08 7.75
N LYS A 172 9.35 13.09 7.08
CA LYS A 172 8.12 12.42 7.50
C LYS A 172 8.38 10.94 7.84
N PRO A 173 7.61 10.36 8.77
CA PRO A 173 7.65 8.92 9.01
C PRO A 173 7.37 8.14 7.72
N LYS A 174 8.10 7.04 7.52
CA LYS A 174 7.85 6.12 6.40
C LYS A 174 6.43 5.58 6.51
N LYS A 175 5.72 5.45 5.39
CA LYS A 175 4.37 4.88 5.34
C LYS A 175 4.30 3.73 4.37
N MET A 176 3.54 2.70 4.71
CA MET A 176 3.33 1.53 3.88
C MET A 176 1.84 1.27 3.70
N TRP A 177 1.40 1.14 2.46
CA TRP A 177 0.06 0.67 2.14
C TRP A 177 0.10 -0.84 2.00
N VAL A 178 -0.68 -1.53 2.82
CA VAL A 178 -0.68 -3.00 2.91
C VAL A 178 -2.10 -3.49 2.66
N TRP A 179 -2.26 -4.43 1.74
CA TRP A 179 -3.48 -5.20 1.61
C TRP A 179 -3.48 -6.33 2.63
N VAL A 180 -4.56 -6.41 3.40
CA VAL A 180 -4.82 -7.44 4.39
C VAL A 180 -5.86 -8.39 3.80
N ILE A 181 -5.45 -9.64 3.58
CA ILE A 181 -6.32 -10.74 3.20
C ILE A 181 -6.49 -11.60 4.43
N ASP A 182 -7.71 -11.75 4.93
CA ASP A 182 -8.00 -12.47 6.15
C ASP A 182 -9.20 -13.39 5.94
N GLU A 183 -8.91 -14.67 5.74
CA GLU A 183 -9.90 -15.70 5.46
C GLU A 183 -9.78 -16.85 6.45
N ILE A 184 -10.94 -17.29 6.93
CA ILE A 184 -11.10 -18.54 7.67
C ILE A 184 -11.79 -19.51 6.71
N LEU A 185 -11.03 -20.47 6.18
CA LEU A 185 -11.40 -21.27 5.00
C LEU A 185 -12.48 -22.33 5.31
N ASP A 186 -12.54 -22.78 6.56
CA ASP A 186 -13.57 -23.68 7.08
C ASP A 186 -14.85 -22.92 7.54
N ALA A 187 -14.85 -21.58 7.43
CA ALA A 187 -15.97 -20.72 7.75
C ALA A 187 -16.35 -19.81 6.56
N THR A 188 -17.36 -18.97 6.75
CA THR A 188 -17.78 -17.98 5.74
C THR A 188 -17.08 -16.63 5.90
N TYR A 189 -16.15 -16.52 6.86
CA TYR A 189 -15.46 -15.27 7.16
C TYR A 189 -14.39 -14.97 6.10
N ARG A 190 -14.53 -13.81 5.46
CA ARG A 190 -13.55 -13.23 4.55
C ARG A 190 -13.49 -11.74 4.78
N SER A 191 -12.28 -11.20 4.89
CA SER A 191 -12.06 -9.77 4.91
C SER A 191 -10.92 -9.42 3.97
N TYR A 192 -11.13 -8.37 3.18
CA TYR A 192 -10.12 -7.79 2.29
C TYR A 192 -10.14 -6.29 2.53
N GLU A 193 -9.08 -5.80 3.13
CA GLU A 193 -8.94 -4.40 3.50
C GLU A 193 -7.58 -3.90 3.06
N ALA A 194 -7.49 -2.59 2.90
CA ALA A 194 -6.24 -1.93 2.60
C ALA A 194 -5.97 -0.92 3.73
N VAL A 195 -4.80 -1.04 4.35
CA VAL A 195 -4.47 -0.37 5.61
C VAL A 195 -3.16 0.37 5.45
N TRP A 196 -3.14 1.62 5.92
CA TRP A 196 -1.91 2.40 6.02
C TRP A 196 -1.18 2.02 7.30
N PHE A 197 0.12 1.80 7.19
CA PHE A 197 1.02 1.63 8.32
C PHE A 197 2.04 2.76 8.33
N VAL A 198 2.40 3.22 9.52
CA VAL A 198 3.48 4.19 9.75
C VAL A 198 4.59 3.47 10.50
N PHE A 199 5.85 3.67 10.08
CA PHE A 199 6.99 3.10 10.79
C PHE A 199 7.29 3.89 12.07
N ASP A 200 7.19 3.21 13.20
CA ASP A 200 7.62 3.69 14.52
C ASP A 200 9.09 3.29 14.73
N GLU A 201 10.01 4.24 14.50
CA GLU A 201 11.45 4.05 14.66
C GLU A 201 11.82 3.63 16.11
N SER A 202 11.05 4.06 17.13
CA SER A 202 11.35 3.73 18.53
C SER A 202 11.08 2.26 18.87
N LYS A 203 10.13 1.64 18.15
CA LYS A 203 9.78 0.23 18.30
C LYS A 203 10.35 -0.64 17.18
N SER A 204 10.91 -0.03 16.14
CA SER A 204 11.30 -0.70 14.89
C SER A 204 10.15 -1.51 14.28
N MET A 205 8.94 -0.94 14.30
CA MET A 205 7.71 -1.63 13.89
C MET A 205 6.80 -0.73 13.05
N TRP A 206 6.06 -1.36 12.14
CA TRP A 206 5.00 -0.74 11.36
C TRP A 206 3.68 -0.80 12.16
N ILE A 207 3.07 0.36 12.40
CA ILE A 207 1.84 0.53 13.16
C ILE A 207 0.73 1.02 12.23
N ALA A 208 -0.40 0.33 12.16
CA ALA A 208 -1.54 0.75 11.36
C ALA A 208 -2.07 2.10 11.84
N THR A 209 -2.41 2.97 10.89
CA THR A 209 -3.16 4.19 11.14
C THR A 209 -4.64 3.89 10.95
N GLN A 210 -5.45 4.24 11.93
CA GLN A 210 -6.92 4.13 11.86
C GLN A 210 -7.51 5.12 10.84
#